data_AF-A0A932LZ85-F1
#
_entry.id   AF-A0A932LZ85-F1
#
_cell.length_a   1.000
_cell.length_b   1.000
_cell.length_c   1.000
_cell.angle_alpha   90.00
_cell.angle_beta   90.00
_cell.angle_gamma   90.00
#
_symmetry.space_group_name_H-M   'P 1'
#
loop_
_entity.id
_entity.type
_entity.pdbx_description
1 polymer ?
#
loop_
_entity_poly.entity_id
_entity_poly.type
_entity_poly.pdbx_seq_one_letter_code
_entity_poly.pdbx_strand_id
1 'polypeptide(L)'
;MSGLLIVGAGGHGKVVAEIALSLGQWEDIAFLDDLYPELTQVGDWKVIGKIQDANRFQESHPEAIVAIGANALRLEMLKRLVREGFKAPVLIHPHASVSRYATVGEGTVICSQSAVIIGARIGCGAIVNTGASVGHDGILGDGVHVAPGVRLAGSVSVGACSWVGIGAVVKECVSIGSGVMIGAGSTIIRDVPDGVTVVGSPGKIIGPRGLKEGSGTTVGSIRVLDAASAADFEEWVALWRHWPDREVSAHPAYVRLFAHAHDRVVGVVRATGGGGILFPLILRPLAAVPWAGGDEQGWDAVTAYGYGGPFVWGDGRAEADSFWKAFSGWAADQKIVSTFARLSLFPGQLLDTPMETVVDRSNVVRSLQLEESALWMDYAHKVRKNVNKAKQLGVEIRMDPEGADLDAFLRIYESTLDRRDASDGYFFGRAFFESILRDLKGQFMFFHAVLDGQIVSTELVLVSERHLYSFLGGTLAEAFHARPNDLLKHAVIEWGRQTGKSSFVLGGGWQEADGIFTYKLAFAPQGAVDFRVGKCVHDAGAYDRLLKRRGEWESAQGRDWSPKGGFFPEYRG
;
A
#
# COMPACT_ATOMS: atom_id res chain seq x y z
N MET A 1 -0.41 38.33 -17.94
CA MET A 1 0.27 37.34 -18.80
C MET A 1 -0.55 36.07 -18.73
N SER A 2 -0.89 35.44 -19.86
CA SER A 2 -1.66 34.19 -19.87
C SER A 2 -0.69 33.01 -19.70
N GLY A 3 -0.39 32.64 -18.45
CA GLY A 3 0.43 31.47 -18.15
C GLY A 3 -0.39 30.18 -18.02
N LEU A 4 0.14 29.07 -18.52
CA LEU A 4 -0.39 27.71 -18.33
C LEU A 4 0.57 26.85 -17.48
N LEU A 5 0.05 26.28 -16.39
CA LEU A 5 0.75 25.20 -15.68
C LEU A 5 0.35 23.85 -16.24
N ILE A 6 1.35 23.04 -16.55
CA ILE A 6 1.19 21.62 -16.88
C ILE A 6 1.69 20.79 -15.70
N VAL A 7 0.78 20.09 -15.05
CA VAL A 7 1.09 19.19 -13.92
C VAL A 7 1.47 17.82 -14.46
N GLY A 8 2.73 17.43 -14.25
CA GLY A 8 3.33 16.19 -14.71
C GLY A 8 4.23 16.39 -15.94
N ALA A 9 5.54 16.29 -15.74
CA ALA A 9 6.57 16.54 -16.76
C ALA A 9 7.03 15.27 -17.51
N GLY A 10 6.16 14.26 -17.55
CA GLY A 10 6.39 12.99 -18.25
C GLY A 10 6.18 13.07 -19.77
N GLY A 11 6.18 11.91 -20.43
CA GLY A 11 6.01 11.81 -21.89
C GLY A 11 4.71 12.43 -22.40
N HIS A 12 3.58 12.24 -21.70
CA HIS A 12 2.31 12.89 -22.07
C HIS A 12 2.33 14.40 -21.79
N GLY A 13 3.05 14.85 -20.76
CA GLY A 13 3.27 16.27 -20.48
C GLY A 13 3.86 17.03 -21.67
N LYS A 14 4.87 16.43 -22.34
CA LYS A 14 5.45 17.00 -23.57
C LYS A 14 4.42 17.16 -24.68
N VAL A 15 3.55 16.17 -24.87
CA VAL A 15 2.47 16.23 -25.88
C VAL A 15 1.49 17.35 -25.55
N VAL A 16 1.12 17.51 -24.28
CA VAL A 16 0.24 18.58 -23.81
C VAL A 16 0.87 19.96 -24.04
N ALA A 17 2.16 20.11 -23.75
CA ALA A 17 2.89 21.36 -23.98
C ALA A 17 3.00 21.71 -25.47
N GLU A 18 3.24 20.73 -26.34
CA GLU A 18 3.22 20.92 -27.79
C GLU A 18 1.84 21.35 -28.32
N ILE A 19 0.76 20.75 -27.80
CA ILE A 19 -0.61 21.17 -28.14
C ILE A 19 -0.86 22.62 -27.68
N ALA A 20 -0.49 22.95 -26.45
CA ALA A 20 -0.65 24.30 -25.90
C ALA A 20 0.14 25.34 -26.71
N LEU A 21 1.38 25.01 -27.11
CA LEU A 21 2.20 25.84 -27.98
C LEU A 21 1.55 26.04 -29.36
N SER A 22 1.02 24.96 -29.96
CA SER A 22 0.37 25.00 -31.28
C SER A 22 -0.93 25.81 -31.29
N LEU A 23 -1.59 25.92 -30.13
CA LEU A 23 -2.78 26.74 -29.94
C LEU A 23 -2.45 28.24 -29.82
N GLY A 24 -1.25 28.58 -29.36
CA GLY A 24 -0.78 29.97 -29.25
C GLY A 24 -1.59 30.84 -28.28
N GLN A 25 -2.28 30.25 -27.30
CA GLN A 25 -3.14 30.96 -26.34
C GLN A 25 -2.41 31.45 -25.09
N TRP A 26 -1.24 30.87 -24.79
CA TRP A 26 -0.45 31.17 -23.60
C TRP A 26 0.90 31.78 -23.97
N GLU A 27 1.27 32.84 -23.26
CA GLU A 27 2.57 33.52 -23.40
C GLU A 27 3.68 32.74 -22.67
N ASP A 28 3.33 32.05 -21.59
CA ASP A 28 4.25 31.24 -20.79
C ASP A 28 3.63 29.87 -20.49
N ILE A 29 4.43 28.82 -20.67
CA ILE A 29 4.05 27.44 -20.41
C ILE A 29 5.13 26.85 -19.49
N ALA A 30 4.71 26.44 -18.30
CA ALA A 30 5.61 25.89 -17.30
C ALA A 30 5.07 24.58 -16.71
N PHE A 31 5.97 23.76 -16.21
CA PHE A 31 5.66 22.48 -15.61
C PHE A 31 5.76 22.51 -14.08
N LEU A 32 4.93 21.69 -13.44
CA LEU A 32 5.11 21.27 -12.06
C LEU A 32 5.32 19.75 -12.01
N ASP A 33 6.35 19.31 -11.30
CA ASP A 33 6.68 17.90 -11.14
C ASP A 33 7.36 17.66 -9.79
N ASP A 34 7.05 16.56 -9.10
CA ASP A 34 7.59 16.28 -7.78
C ASP A 34 9.08 15.88 -7.80
N LEU A 35 9.63 15.60 -8.99
CA LEU A 35 11.07 15.48 -9.22
C LEU A 35 11.82 16.82 -9.22
N TYR A 36 11.14 17.96 -9.05
CA TYR A 36 11.82 19.23 -8.82
C TYR A 36 12.42 19.27 -7.41
N PRO A 37 13.66 19.75 -7.18
CA PRO A 37 14.52 20.50 -8.10
C PRO A 37 15.51 19.65 -8.91
N GLU A 38 15.47 18.31 -8.82
CA GLU A 38 16.34 17.43 -9.60
C GLU A 38 16.01 17.49 -11.11
N LEU A 39 14.73 17.71 -11.44
CA LEU A 39 14.22 17.99 -12.78
C LEU A 39 13.79 19.46 -12.87
N THR A 40 14.53 20.27 -13.64
CA THR A 40 14.29 21.71 -13.80
C THR A 40 13.83 22.11 -15.19
N GLN A 41 13.89 21.20 -16.16
CA GLN A 41 13.54 21.47 -17.56
C GLN A 41 13.08 20.18 -18.25
N VAL A 42 12.07 20.31 -19.11
CA VAL A 42 11.58 19.24 -19.98
C VAL A 42 11.36 19.79 -21.38
N GLY A 43 12.18 19.36 -22.34
CA GLY A 43 12.20 19.96 -23.68
C GLY A 43 12.57 21.44 -23.59
N ASP A 44 11.76 22.31 -24.20
CA ASP A 44 11.95 23.76 -24.18
C ASP A 44 11.29 24.46 -22.98
N TRP A 45 10.59 23.71 -22.13
CA TRP A 45 9.80 24.25 -21.02
C TRP A 45 10.45 24.03 -19.67
N LYS A 46 10.31 25.01 -18.78
CA LYS A 46 10.87 24.95 -17.42
C LYS A 46 9.96 24.14 -16.50
N VAL A 47 10.57 23.39 -15.59
CA VAL A 47 9.89 22.86 -14.40
C VAL A 47 10.18 23.83 -13.25
N ILE A 48 9.14 24.50 -12.77
CA ILE A 48 9.28 25.66 -11.87
C ILE A 48 8.99 25.35 -10.40
N GLY A 49 8.52 24.13 -10.10
CA GLY A 49 8.21 23.73 -8.74
C GLY A 49 7.62 22.32 -8.65
N LYS A 50 7.33 21.89 -7.42
CA LYS A 50 6.61 20.65 -7.14
C LYS A 50 5.11 20.84 -7.34
N ILE A 51 4.37 19.74 -7.50
CA ILE A 51 2.91 19.79 -7.75
C ILE A 51 2.18 20.45 -6.58
N GLN A 52 2.62 20.19 -5.35
CA GLN A 52 2.04 20.78 -4.15
C GLN A 52 2.15 22.31 -4.07
N ASP A 53 3.10 22.91 -4.81
CA ASP A 53 3.38 24.34 -4.79
C ASP A 53 2.56 25.13 -5.82
N ALA A 54 1.61 24.49 -6.52
CA ALA A 54 0.84 25.10 -7.61
C ALA A 54 0.28 26.50 -7.28
N ASN A 55 -0.33 26.65 -6.11
CA ASN A 55 -0.93 27.92 -5.66
C ASN A 55 0.05 29.11 -5.67
N ARG A 56 1.36 28.88 -5.53
CA ARG A 56 2.38 29.94 -5.58
C ARG A 56 2.49 30.59 -6.95
N PHE A 57 2.04 29.89 -7.99
CA PHE A 57 2.13 30.32 -9.38
C PHE A 57 0.78 30.78 -9.96
N GLN A 58 -0.30 30.80 -9.17
CA GLN A 58 -1.64 31.11 -9.66
C GLN A 58 -1.75 32.51 -10.27
N GLU A 59 -1.03 33.51 -9.73
CA GLU A 59 -1.04 34.86 -10.27
C GLU A 59 -0.37 34.96 -11.65
N SER A 60 0.74 34.22 -11.86
CA SER A 60 1.47 34.21 -13.13
C SER A 60 0.87 33.23 -14.14
N HIS A 61 0.31 32.13 -13.66
CA HIS A 61 -0.27 31.04 -14.44
C HIS A 61 -1.66 30.66 -13.87
N PRO A 62 -2.71 31.43 -14.19
CA PRO A 62 -4.05 31.19 -13.64
C PRO A 62 -4.75 29.95 -14.21
N GLU A 63 -4.19 29.34 -15.26
CA GLU A 63 -4.71 28.15 -15.89
C GLU A 63 -3.81 26.94 -15.61
N ALA A 64 -4.42 25.79 -15.36
CA ALA A 64 -3.68 24.57 -15.08
C ALA A 64 -4.33 23.34 -15.73
N ILE A 65 -3.50 22.46 -16.28
CA ILE A 65 -3.92 21.18 -16.85
C ILE A 65 -3.07 20.04 -16.29
N VAL A 66 -3.68 18.87 -16.08
CA VAL A 66 -3.00 17.71 -15.50
C VAL A 66 -2.67 16.70 -16.60
N ALA A 67 -1.38 16.54 -16.90
CA ALA A 67 -0.85 15.68 -17.96
C ALA A 67 -0.33 14.34 -17.45
N ILE A 68 -1.05 13.72 -16.51
CA ILE A 68 -0.68 12.45 -15.87
C ILE A 68 -1.47 11.28 -16.49
N GLY A 69 -0.75 10.20 -16.84
CA GLY A 69 -1.35 9.03 -17.50
C GLY A 69 -2.31 8.23 -16.60
N ALA A 70 -2.14 8.28 -15.28
CA ALA A 70 -3.00 7.60 -14.31
C ALA A 70 -4.37 8.31 -14.20
N ASN A 71 -5.42 7.71 -14.75
CA ASN A 71 -6.75 8.32 -14.89
C ASN A 71 -7.35 8.88 -13.60
N ALA A 72 -7.38 8.08 -12.53
CA ALA A 72 -7.96 8.49 -11.26
C ALA A 72 -7.18 9.64 -10.62
N LEU A 73 -5.84 9.51 -10.58
CA LEU A 73 -4.95 10.55 -10.05
C LEU A 73 -5.06 11.85 -10.85
N ARG A 74 -5.09 11.76 -12.19
CA ARG A 74 -5.28 12.92 -13.08
C ARG A 74 -6.58 13.65 -12.76
N LEU A 75 -7.69 12.92 -12.64
CA LEU A 75 -8.99 13.51 -12.37
C LEU A 75 -9.06 14.13 -10.96
N GLU A 76 -8.49 13.45 -9.96
CA GLU A 76 -8.42 13.96 -8.59
C GLU A 76 -7.63 15.26 -8.50
N MET A 77 -6.43 15.29 -9.10
CA MET A 77 -5.57 16.47 -9.14
C MET A 77 -6.23 17.63 -9.91
N LEU A 78 -6.89 17.34 -11.04
CA LEU A 78 -7.61 18.37 -11.79
C LEU A 78 -8.72 19.00 -10.93
N LYS A 79 -9.54 18.16 -10.27
CA LYS A 79 -10.60 18.60 -9.36
C LYS A 79 -10.05 19.37 -8.16
N ARG A 80 -8.83 19.05 -7.71
CA ARG A 80 -8.14 19.81 -6.66
C ARG A 80 -7.75 21.21 -7.16
N LEU A 81 -7.07 21.31 -8.30
CA LEU A 81 -6.63 22.60 -8.87
C LEU A 81 -7.81 23.53 -9.15
N VAL A 82 -8.90 23.00 -9.69
CA VAL A 82 -10.13 23.78 -9.93
C VAL A 82 -10.72 24.30 -8.60
N ARG A 83 -10.72 23.48 -7.54
CA ARG A 83 -11.14 23.93 -6.20
C ARG A 83 -10.20 24.98 -5.59
N GLU A 84 -8.93 24.95 -5.95
CA GLU A 84 -7.92 25.93 -5.57
C GLU A 84 -8.01 27.22 -6.43
N GLY A 85 -8.94 27.29 -7.37
CA GLY A 85 -9.26 28.49 -8.15
C GLY A 85 -8.56 28.57 -9.52
N PHE A 86 -7.83 27.53 -9.93
CA PHE A 86 -7.30 27.45 -11.29
C PHE A 86 -8.42 27.22 -12.30
N LYS A 87 -8.28 27.80 -13.49
CA LYS A 87 -9.10 27.43 -14.65
C LYS A 87 -8.48 26.22 -15.33
N ALA A 88 -9.30 25.24 -15.69
CA ALA A 88 -8.86 24.03 -16.38
C ALA A 88 -9.21 24.10 -17.88
N PRO A 89 -8.28 24.56 -18.76
CA PRO A 89 -8.59 24.75 -20.17
C PRO A 89 -8.86 23.42 -20.87
N VAL A 90 -9.64 23.48 -21.95
CA VAL A 90 -9.80 22.36 -22.89
C VAL A 90 -8.79 22.55 -24.02
N LEU A 91 -7.89 21.59 -24.19
CA LEU A 91 -6.88 21.65 -25.24
C LEU A 91 -7.30 20.80 -26.43
N ILE A 92 -7.62 21.44 -27.55
CA ILE A 92 -7.98 20.76 -28.80
C ILE A 92 -6.91 21.07 -29.83
N HIS A 93 -6.09 20.09 -30.18
CA HIS A 93 -5.05 20.28 -31.18
C HIS A 93 -5.66 20.78 -32.51
N PRO A 94 -5.05 21.74 -33.24
CA PRO A 94 -5.61 22.31 -34.47
C PRO A 94 -5.93 21.29 -35.57
N HIS A 95 -5.19 20.18 -35.64
CA HIS A 95 -5.46 19.05 -36.53
C HIS A 95 -6.46 18.00 -36.00
N ALA A 96 -7.20 18.28 -34.93
CA ALA A 96 -8.32 17.44 -34.49
C ALA A 96 -9.63 17.90 -35.13
N SER A 97 -10.50 16.95 -35.48
CA SER A 97 -11.83 17.24 -36.03
C SER A 97 -12.89 17.08 -34.94
N VAL A 98 -13.22 18.17 -34.25
CA VAL A 98 -14.26 18.18 -33.20
C VAL A 98 -15.52 18.85 -33.74
N SER A 99 -16.64 18.12 -33.70
CA SER A 99 -17.93 18.66 -34.12
C SER A 99 -18.36 19.83 -33.23
N ARG A 100 -18.88 20.90 -33.84
CA ARG A 100 -19.47 22.04 -33.10
C ARG A 100 -20.67 21.68 -32.22
N TYR A 101 -21.22 20.48 -32.41
CA TYR A 101 -22.35 19.94 -31.66
C TYR A 101 -21.91 18.93 -30.59
N ALA A 102 -20.61 18.69 -30.43
CA ALA A 102 -20.07 17.91 -29.33
C ALA A 102 -19.83 18.80 -28.11
N THR A 103 -19.87 18.22 -26.91
CA THR A 103 -19.52 18.90 -25.66
C THR A 103 -18.26 18.31 -25.07
N VAL A 104 -17.31 19.15 -24.67
CA VAL A 104 -16.04 18.73 -24.10
C VAL A 104 -15.86 19.37 -22.73
N GLY A 105 -15.71 18.56 -21.69
CA GLY A 105 -15.53 19.00 -20.32
C GLY A 105 -14.14 19.54 -20.04
N GLU A 106 -14.03 20.38 -19.01
CA GLU A 106 -12.80 21.07 -18.58
C GLU A 106 -11.62 20.13 -18.34
N GLY A 107 -10.40 20.63 -18.58
CA GLY A 107 -9.15 19.88 -18.41
C GLY A 107 -8.98 18.69 -19.36
N THR A 108 -9.82 18.58 -20.39
CA THR A 108 -9.73 17.54 -21.42
C THR A 108 -8.71 17.90 -22.49
N VAL A 109 -7.95 16.89 -22.93
CA VAL A 109 -6.98 17.00 -24.02
C VAL A 109 -7.45 16.16 -25.21
N ILE A 110 -7.57 16.81 -26.37
CA ILE A 110 -7.89 16.20 -27.66
C ILE A 110 -6.67 16.36 -28.58
N CYS A 111 -5.95 15.27 -28.81
CA CYS A 111 -4.68 15.26 -29.54
C CYS A 111 -4.87 15.34 -31.07
N SER A 112 -3.78 15.55 -31.80
CA SER A 112 -3.76 15.64 -33.26
C SER A 112 -4.42 14.43 -33.95
N GLN A 113 -5.06 14.66 -35.10
CA GLN A 113 -5.67 13.61 -35.94
C GLN A 113 -6.81 12.82 -35.27
N SER A 114 -7.25 13.23 -34.07
CA SER A 114 -8.42 12.66 -33.45
C SER A 114 -9.72 13.22 -34.05
N ALA A 115 -10.82 12.49 -33.88
CA ALA A 115 -12.14 12.90 -34.33
C ALA A 115 -13.18 12.72 -33.21
N VAL A 116 -13.94 13.77 -32.93
CA VAL A 116 -15.08 13.74 -31.99
C VAL A 116 -16.32 14.15 -32.77
N ILE A 117 -17.18 13.17 -33.07
CA ILE A 117 -18.26 13.29 -34.04
C ILE A 117 -19.52 13.90 -33.40
N ILE A 118 -20.47 14.35 -34.25
CA ILE A 118 -21.72 15.02 -33.85
C ILE A 118 -22.43 14.31 -32.68
N GLY A 119 -22.87 15.09 -31.69
CA GLY A 119 -23.62 14.58 -30.53
C GLY A 119 -22.77 13.96 -29.42
N ALA A 120 -21.46 13.76 -29.63
CA ALA A 120 -20.59 13.18 -28.60
C ALA A 120 -20.45 14.09 -27.36
N ARG A 121 -20.38 13.45 -26.18
CA ARG A 121 -20.24 14.12 -24.88
C ARG A 121 -19.03 13.58 -24.15
N ILE A 122 -18.06 14.44 -23.89
CA ILE A 122 -16.79 14.10 -23.25
C ILE A 122 -16.76 14.76 -21.86
N GLY A 123 -16.57 13.96 -20.80
CA GLY A 123 -16.45 14.42 -19.42
C GLY A 123 -15.18 15.23 -19.15
N CYS A 124 -14.96 15.62 -17.89
CA CYS A 124 -13.78 16.41 -17.51
C CYS A 124 -12.51 15.56 -17.37
N GLY A 125 -11.34 16.16 -17.63
CA GLY A 125 -10.05 15.48 -17.48
C GLY A 125 -9.87 14.26 -18.40
N ALA A 126 -10.59 14.21 -19.52
CA ALA A 126 -10.47 13.11 -20.46
C ALA A 126 -9.25 13.29 -21.37
N ILE A 127 -8.77 12.20 -21.96
CA ILE A 127 -7.74 12.23 -23.01
C ILE A 127 -8.29 11.49 -24.23
N VAL A 128 -8.45 12.20 -25.34
CA VAL A 128 -8.70 11.62 -26.67
C VAL A 128 -7.40 11.72 -27.45
N ASN A 129 -6.65 10.62 -27.49
CA ASN A 129 -5.27 10.62 -27.92
C ASN A 129 -5.12 10.59 -29.45
N THR A 130 -3.89 10.67 -29.94
CA THR A 130 -3.58 10.86 -31.37
C THR A 130 -4.25 9.81 -32.24
N GLY A 131 -4.96 10.26 -33.28
CA GLY A 131 -5.64 9.37 -34.21
C GLY A 131 -6.85 8.60 -33.65
N ALA A 132 -7.29 8.89 -32.41
CA ALA A 132 -8.46 8.24 -31.83
C ALA A 132 -9.78 8.87 -32.31
N SER A 133 -10.84 8.08 -32.41
CA SER A 133 -12.15 8.56 -32.84
C SER A 133 -13.26 8.20 -31.85
N VAL A 134 -14.09 9.19 -31.50
CA VAL A 134 -15.35 9.04 -30.78
C VAL A 134 -16.50 9.24 -31.77
N GLY A 135 -17.25 8.17 -32.05
CA GLY A 135 -18.39 8.17 -32.98
C GLY A 135 -19.54 9.10 -32.55
N HIS A 136 -20.56 9.20 -33.42
CA HIS A 136 -21.72 10.05 -33.13
C HIS A 136 -22.42 9.59 -31.85
N ASP A 137 -22.94 10.54 -31.08
CA ASP A 137 -23.67 10.29 -29.82
C ASP A 137 -22.88 9.48 -28.76
N GLY A 138 -21.55 9.38 -28.89
CA GLY A 138 -20.68 8.69 -27.94
C GLY A 138 -20.56 9.44 -26.61
N ILE A 139 -20.47 8.71 -25.51
CA ILE A 139 -20.38 9.28 -24.15
C ILE A 139 -19.10 8.80 -23.48
N LEU A 140 -18.21 9.73 -23.11
CA LEU A 140 -17.05 9.44 -22.26
C LEU A 140 -17.25 10.09 -20.89
N GLY A 141 -17.16 9.31 -19.83
CA GLY A 141 -17.17 9.82 -18.45
C GLY A 141 -15.91 10.61 -18.09
N ASP A 142 -15.91 11.17 -16.88
CA ASP A 142 -14.77 11.91 -16.34
C ASP A 142 -13.50 11.04 -16.28
N GLY A 143 -12.34 11.61 -16.62
CA GLY A 143 -11.05 10.94 -16.48
C GLY A 143 -10.83 9.75 -17.43
N VAL A 144 -11.67 9.56 -18.45
CA VAL A 144 -11.48 8.51 -19.46
C VAL A 144 -10.22 8.77 -20.28
N HIS A 145 -9.48 7.72 -20.62
CA HIS A 145 -8.36 7.79 -21.56
C HIS A 145 -8.64 6.88 -22.75
N VAL A 146 -8.87 7.50 -23.91
CA VAL A 146 -8.94 6.86 -25.21
C VAL A 146 -7.56 6.94 -25.85
N ALA A 147 -6.80 5.85 -25.81
CA ALA A 147 -5.40 5.80 -26.25
C ALA A 147 -5.27 5.95 -27.80
N PRO A 148 -4.04 6.08 -28.33
CA PRO A 148 -3.86 6.38 -29.75
C PRO A 148 -4.53 5.36 -30.68
N GLY A 149 -5.07 5.83 -31.80
CA GLY A 149 -5.67 4.99 -32.84
C GLY A 149 -6.91 4.17 -32.42
N VAL A 150 -7.48 4.41 -31.24
CA VAL A 150 -8.72 3.75 -30.79
C VAL A 150 -9.90 4.21 -31.62
N ARG A 151 -10.80 3.28 -31.97
CA ARG A 151 -12.03 3.60 -32.71
C ARG A 151 -13.26 3.20 -31.91
N LEU A 152 -13.98 4.19 -31.38
CA LEU A 152 -15.30 4.00 -30.77
C LEU A 152 -16.37 4.31 -31.83
N ALA A 153 -17.20 3.32 -32.15
CA ALA A 153 -18.31 3.51 -33.08
C ALA A 153 -19.45 4.37 -32.50
N GLY A 154 -20.56 4.51 -33.24
CA GLY A 154 -21.70 5.31 -32.82
C GLY A 154 -22.33 4.83 -31.52
N SER A 155 -22.78 5.76 -30.67
CA SER A 155 -23.50 5.50 -29.43
C SER A 155 -22.76 4.61 -28.42
N VAL A 156 -21.42 4.57 -28.47
CA VAL A 156 -20.61 3.88 -27.45
C VAL A 156 -20.55 4.72 -26.17
N SER A 157 -20.77 4.10 -25.02
CA SER A 157 -20.56 4.74 -23.72
C SER A 157 -19.35 4.14 -22.99
N VAL A 158 -18.54 5.00 -22.35
CA VAL A 158 -17.37 4.61 -21.56
C VAL A 158 -17.44 5.30 -20.20
N GLY A 159 -17.55 4.52 -19.14
CA GLY A 159 -17.67 5.00 -17.77
C GLY A 159 -16.40 5.69 -17.25
N ALA A 160 -16.55 6.37 -16.11
CA ALA A 160 -15.51 7.23 -15.56
C ALA A 160 -14.20 6.48 -15.25
N CYS A 161 -13.08 7.18 -15.40
CA CYS A 161 -11.73 6.71 -15.15
C CYS A 161 -11.31 5.48 -15.98
N SER A 162 -12.06 5.04 -16.99
CA SER A 162 -11.73 3.88 -17.81
C SER A 162 -10.60 4.15 -18.81
N TRP A 163 -9.83 3.10 -19.15
CA TRP A 163 -8.73 3.13 -20.12
C TRP A 163 -9.08 2.28 -21.33
N VAL A 164 -9.03 2.86 -22.52
CA VAL A 164 -9.19 2.14 -23.78
C VAL A 164 -7.83 2.07 -24.49
N GLY A 165 -7.22 0.89 -24.52
CA GLY A 165 -5.85 0.67 -24.98
C GLY A 165 -5.62 0.93 -26.47
N ILE A 166 -4.38 1.25 -26.81
CA ILE A 166 -3.95 1.65 -28.16
C ILE A 166 -4.51 0.73 -29.25
N GLY A 167 -5.10 1.31 -30.29
CA GLY A 167 -5.64 0.57 -31.44
C GLY A 167 -6.86 -0.30 -31.16
N ALA A 168 -7.47 -0.27 -29.97
CA ALA A 168 -8.70 -1.01 -29.70
C ALA A 168 -9.87 -0.47 -30.52
N VAL A 169 -10.82 -1.35 -30.85
CA VAL A 169 -12.03 -1.02 -31.61
C VAL A 169 -13.27 -1.46 -30.82
N VAL A 170 -14.28 -0.60 -30.76
CA VAL A 170 -15.52 -0.84 -30.01
C VAL A 170 -16.72 -0.72 -30.94
N LYS A 171 -17.51 -1.79 -31.00
CA LYS A 171 -18.75 -1.88 -31.78
C LYS A 171 -19.76 -0.84 -31.32
N GLU A 172 -20.62 -0.38 -32.23
CA GLU A 172 -21.70 0.56 -31.95
C GLU A 172 -22.61 0.08 -30.81
N CYS A 173 -23.17 1.04 -30.06
CA CYS A 173 -24.10 0.83 -28.95
C CYS A 173 -23.56 -0.02 -27.78
N VAL A 174 -22.25 -0.25 -27.70
CA VAL A 174 -21.63 -0.95 -26.56
C VAL A 174 -21.47 0.01 -25.37
N SER A 175 -21.78 -0.50 -24.18
CA SER A 175 -21.53 0.18 -22.91
C SER A 175 -20.34 -0.43 -22.17
N ILE A 176 -19.30 0.38 -21.97
CA ILE A 176 -18.14 0.05 -21.16
C ILE A 176 -18.31 0.72 -19.80
N GLY A 177 -18.24 -0.06 -18.74
CA GLY A 177 -18.36 0.40 -17.36
C GLY A 177 -17.29 1.41 -16.92
N SER A 178 -17.45 1.88 -15.68
CA SER A 178 -16.48 2.73 -15.00
C SER A 178 -15.32 1.90 -14.48
N GLY A 179 -14.14 2.49 -14.43
CA GLY A 179 -12.99 1.79 -13.87
C GLY A 179 -12.54 0.59 -14.73
N VAL A 180 -12.81 0.55 -16.04
CA VAL A 180 -12.44 -0.58 -16.93
C VAL A 180 -11.07 -0.36 -17.58
N MET A 181 -10.35 -1.46 -17.88
CA MET A 181 -9.17 -1.46 -18.75
C MET A 181 -9.40 -2.33 -19.98
N ILE A 182 -9.48 -1.71 -21.15
CA ILE A 182 -9.42 -2.43 -22.42
C ILE A 182 -7.96 -2.50 -22.87
N GLY A 183 -7.46 -3.71 -23.12
CA GLY A 183 -6.10 -3.94 -23.60
C GLY A 183 -5.89 -3.44 -25.02
N ALA A 184 -4.62 -3.23 -25.38
CA ALA A 184 -4.22 -2.82 -26.72
C ALA A 184 -4.77 -3.76 -27.80
N GLY A 185 -5.21 -3.21 -28.93
CA GLY A 185 -5.70 -3.96 -30.09
C GLY A 185 -6.95 -4.80 -29.86
N SER A 186 -7.67 -4.61 -28.75
CA SER A 186 -8.84 -5.42 -28.43
C SER A 186 -10.06 -5.03 -29.25
N THR A 187 -10.91 -6.01 -29.58
CA THR A 187 -12.17 -5.81 -30.32
C THR A 187 -13.36 -6.04 -29.38
N ILE A 188 -14.01 -4.98 -28.94
CA ILE A 188 -15.12 -5.05 -27.99
C ILE A 188 -16.45 -5.07 -28.74
N ILE A 189 -17.15 -6.19 -28.66
CA ILE A 189 -18.42 -6.44 -29.37
C ILE A 189 -19.63 -6.62 -28.44
N ARG A 190 -19.42 -6.49 -27.12
CA ARG A 190 -20.42 -6.65 -26.06
C ARG A 190 -20.13 -5.68 -24.93
N ASP A 191 -21.15 -5.39 -24.13
CA ASP A 191 -21.04 -4.57 -22.93
C ASP A 191 -20.02 -5.14 -21.94
N VAL A 192 -19.34 -4.23 -21.23
CA VAL A 192 -18.28 -4.55 -20.27
C VAL A 192 -18.67 -3.99 -18.91
N PRO A 193 -18.73 -4.81 -17.85
CA PRO A 193 -19.06 -4.34 -16.50
C PRO A 193 -17.95 -3.48 -15.91
N ASP A 194 -18.25 -2.77 -14.83
CA ASP A 194 -17.29 -1.93 -14.11
C ASP A 194 -16.09 -2.72 -13.59
N GLY A 195 -14.93 -2.04 -13.48
CA GLY A 195 -13.81 -2.53 -12.70
C GLY A 195 -13.05 -3.73 -13.27
N VAL A 196 -13.27 -4.12 -14.54
CA VAL A 196 -12.62 -5.29 -15.16
C VAL A 196 -11.55 -4.93 -16.19
N THR A 197 -10.71 -5.91 -16.53
CA THR A 197 -9.77 -5.88 -17.65
C THR A 197 -10.28 -6.77 -18.79
N VAL A 198 -10.26 -6.27 -20.02
CA VAL A 198 -10.67 -6.99 -21.23
C VAL A 198 -9.55 -6.99 -22.25
N VAL A 199 -9.21 -8.15 -22.82
CA VAL A 199 -8.18 -8.28 -23.86
C VAL A 199 -8.63 -9.16 -25.02
N GLY A 200 -8.02 -8.96 -26.19
CA GLY A 200 -8.15 -9.85 -27.34
C GLY A 200 -9.21 -9.43 -28.37
N SER A 201 -9.33 -10.22 -29.43
CA SER A 201 -10.27 -10.02 -30.53
C SER A 201 -10.91 -11.35 -30.93
N PRO A 202 -12.18 -11.61 -30.57
CA PRO A 202 -13.05 -10.76 -29.74
C PRO A 202 -12.56 -10.61 -28.29
N GLY A 203 -12.84 -9.46 -27.68
CA GLY A 203 -12.43 -9.14 -26.31
C GLY A 203 -13.07 -10.05 -25.28
N LYS A 204 -12.25 -10.55 -24.34
CA LYS A 204 -12.66 -11.37 -23.21
C LYS A 204 -12.21 -10.74 -21.90
N ILE A 205 -13.10 -10.76 -20.90
CA ILE A 205 -12.78 -10.34 -19.53
C ILE A 205 -11.75 -11.33 -18.97
N ILE A 206 -10.63 -10.81 -18.45
CA ILE A 206 -9.56 -11.62 -17.84
C ILE A 206 -9.45 -11.46 -16.32
N GLY A 207 -10.30 -10.61 -15.73
CA GLY A 207 -10.36 -10.38 -14.29
C GLY A 207 -10.53 -8.90 -13.95
N PRO A 208 -10.43 -8.51 -12.67
CA PRO A 208 -10.50 -7.11 -12.25
C PRO A 208 -9.38 -6.23 -12.87
N ARG A 209 -9.64 -4.92 -12.94
CA ARG A 209 -8.67 -3.90 -13.37
C ARG A 209 -7.53 -3.82 -12.36
N GLY A 210 -6.30 -3.99 -12.86
CA GLY A 210 -5.09 -4.03 -12.02
C GLY A 210 -4.37 -5.38 -12.08
N LEU A 211 -5.02 -6.43 -12.58
CA LEU A 211 -4.34 -7.63 -13.06
C LEU A 211 -3.69 -7.32 -14.42
N LYS A 212 -2.56 -6.61 -14.40
CA LYS A 212 -1.61 -6.73 -15.50
C LYS A 212 -0.91 -8.08 -15.34
N GLU A 213 -0.52 -8.71 -16.44
CA GLU A 213 0.72 -9.48 -16.42
C GLU A 213 1.84 -8.47 -16.16
N GLY A 214 2.07 -8.11 -14.89
CA GLY A 214 3.21 -7.31 -14.50
C GLY A 214 4.53 -8.07 -14.71
N SER A 215 5.62 -7.34 -14.53
CA SER A 215 7.01 -7.80 -14.65
C SER A 215 7.38 -8.96 -13.73
N GLY A 216 6.53 -9.27 -12.76
CA GLY A 216 6.74 -10.40 -11.86
C GLY A 216 7.05 -11.68 -12.62
N THR A 217 8.16 -12.32 -12.25
CA THR A 217 8.56 -13.60 -12.84
C THR A 217 7.51 -14.65 -12.49
N THR A 218 6.82 -15.16 -13.50
CA THR A 218 5.97 -16.34 -13.33
C THR A 218 6.87 -17.56 -13.22
N VAL A 219 6.79 -18.26 -12.10
CA VAL A 219 7.49 -19.53 -11.89
C VAL A 219 6.44 -20.60 -11.64
N GLY A 220 6.15 -21.40 -12.67
CA GLY A 220 5.08 -22.38 -12.62
C GLY A 220 3.72 -21.73 -12.35
N SER A 221 3.12 -22.05 -11.20
CA SER A 221 1.81 -21.54 -10.78
C SER A 221 1.88 -20.19 -10.07
N ILE A 222 3.05 -19.79 -9.55
CA ILE A 222 3.20 -18.58 -8.74
C ILE A 222 3.71 -17.40 -9.54
N ARG A 223 3.43 -16.22 -9.02
CA ARG A 223 3.96 -14.95 -9.50
C ARG A 223 4.69 -14.23 -8.39
N VAL A 224 5.88 -13.70 -8.67
CA VAL A 224 6.70 -13.00 -7.69
C VAL A 224 6.71 -11.52 -8.00
N LEU A 225 6.07 -10.72 -7.16
CA LEU A 225 5.95 -9.27 -7.32
C LEU A 225 7.06 -8.58 -6.55
N ASP A 226 7.98 -7.91 -7.23
CA ASP A 226 9.05 -7.16 -6.56
C ASP A 226 8.56 -5.76 -6.19
N ALA A 227 8.51 -5.45 -4.90
CA ALA A 227 8.02 -4.17 -4.45
C ALA A 227 8.85 -3.02 -5.02
N ALA A 228 10.14 -3.19 -5.36
CA ALA A 228 10.96 -2.15 -5.98
C ALA A 228 10.45 -1.72 -7.38
N SER A 229 9.76 -2.61 -8.10
CA SER A 229 9.10 -2.30 -9.36
C SER A 229 7.76 -1.60 -9.10
N ALA A 230 7.58 -0.40 -9.64
CA ALA A 230 6.31 0.33 -9.50
C ALA A 230 5.11 -0.46 -10.05
N ALA A 231 5.30 -1.26 -11.11
CA ALA A 231 4.24 -2.08 -11.68
C ALA A 231 3.84 -3.23 -10.74
N ASP A 232 4.82 -3.95 -10.20
CA ASP A 232 4.58 -5.06 -9.27
C ASP A 232 4.07 -4.56 -7.91
N PHE A 233 4.53 -3.39 -7.46
CA PHE A 233 4.02 -2.73 -6.26
C PHE A 233 2.51 -2.42 -6.40
N GLU A 234 2.10 -1.78 -7.49
CA GLU A 234 0.69 -1.47 -7.74
C GLU A 234 -0.16 -2.74 -7.86
N GLU A 235 0.38 -3.79 -8.48
CA GLU A 235 -0.31 -5.07 -8.57
C GLU A 235 -0.47 -5.73 -7.20
N TRP A 236 0.57 -5.72 -6.37
CA TRP A 236 0.50 -6.25 -5.01
C TRP A 236 -0.52 -5.46 -4.18
N VAL A 237 -0.51 -4.12 -4.25
CA VAL A 237 -1.54 -3.29 -3.61
C VAL A 237 -2.94 -3.65 -4.12
N ALA A 238 -3.11 -3.87 -5.43
CA ALA A 238 -4.39 -4.26 -6.00
C ALA A 238 -4.86 -5.62 -5.45
N LEU A 239 -4.00 -6.63 -5.39
CA LEU A 239 -4.32 -7.94 -4.82
C LEU A 239 -4.70 -7.82 -3.34
N TRP A 240 -3.91 -7.08 -2.57
CA TRP A 240 -4.19 -6.81 -1.16
C TRP A 240 -5.54 -6.12 -0.96
N ARG A 241 -5.92 -5.17 -1.82
CA ARG A 241 -7.24 -4.50 -1.76
C ARG A 241 -8.41 -5.46 -2.02
N HIS A 242 -8.22 -6.51 -2.82
CA HIS A 242 -9.27 -7.48 -3.14
C HIS A 242 -9.42 -8.59 -2.09
N TRP A 243 -8.40 -8.81 -1.26
CA TRP A 243 -8.49 -9.73 -0.14
C TRP A 243 -9.40 -9.16 0.96
N PRO A 244 -10.48 -9.84 1.39
CA PRO A 244 -11.43 -9.27 2.36
C PRO A 244 -10.84 -8.81 3.69
N ASP A 245 -9.82 -9.48 4.24
CA ASP A 245 -9.30 -9.13 5.57
C ASP A 245 -8.24 -8.01 5.54
N ARG A 246 -7.63 -7.75 4.38
CA ARG A 246 -6.68 -6.65 4.12
C ARG A 246 -5.66 -6.46 5.25
N GLU A 247 -4.93 -7.51 5.63
CA GLU A 247 -3.98 -7.39 6.75
C GLU A 247 -2.89 -6.38 6.45
N VAL A 248 -2.66 -5.46 7.38
CA VAL A 248 -1.62 -4.41 7.24
C VAL A 248 -0.23 -5.03 7.06
N SER A 249 0.03 -6.16 7.70
CA SER A 249 1.29 -6.92 7.59
C SER A 249 1.54 -7.51 6.19
N ALA A 250 0.51 -7.57 5.34
CA ALA A 250 0.62 -8.01 3.96
C ALA A 250 0.72 -6.88 2.94
N HIS A 251 0.57 -5.62 3.37
CA HIS A 251 0.69 -4.47 2.50
C HIS A 251 2.16 -4.24 2.11
N PRO A 252 2.49 -4.06 0.82
CA PRO A 252 3.89 -3.95 0.37
C PRO A 252 4.65 -2.79 1.02
N ALA A 253 3.98 -1.65 1.27
CA ALA A 253 4.61 -0.55 1.99
C ALA A 253 4.96 -0.89 3.44
N TYR A 254 4.12 -1.68 4.13
CA TYR A 254 4.41 -2.13 5.49
C TYR A 254 5.62 -3.07 5.50
N VAL A 255 5.68 -4.00 4.54
CA VAL A 255 6.80 -4.94 4.44
C VAL A 255 8.12 -4.22 4.19
N ARG A 256 8.11 -3.17 3.35
CA ARG A 256 9.26 -2.29 3.10
C ARG A 256 9.79 -1.58 4.35
N LEU A 257 8.96 -1.28 5.35
CA LEU A 257 9.41 -0.63 6.59
C LEU A 257 10.47 -1.45 7.35
N PHE A 258 10.50 -2.76 7.15
CA PHE A 258 11.40 -3.68 7.84
C PHE A 258 12.52 -4.22 6.94
N ALA A 259 12.63 -3.70 5.71
CA ALA A 259 13.68 -4.07 4.79
C ALA A 259 14.90 -3.14 4.96
N HIS A 260 16.10 -3.72 4.95
CA HIS A 260 17.35 -2.98 4.91
C HIS A 260 17.72 -2.59 3.46
N ALA A 261 18.73 -1.74 3.30
CA ALA A 261 19.11 -1.17 2.00
C ALA A 261 19.45 -2.20 0.90
N HIS A 262 19.89 -3.41 1.28
CA HIS A 262 20.24 -4.48 0.35
C HIS A 262 19.17 -5.59 0.27
N ASP A 263 18.11 -5.46 1.07
CA ASP A 263 17.05 -6.45 1.06
C ASP A 263 16.13 -6.24 -0.15
N ARG A 264 15.53 -7.33 -0.61
CA ARG A 264 14.56 -7.32 -1.69
C ARG A 264 13.20 -7.72 -1.15
N VAL A 265 12.21 -6.85 -1.32
CA VAL A 265 10.85 -7.06 -0.79
C VAL A 265 9.99 -7.65 -1.89
N VAL A 266 9.47 -8.87 -1.67
CA VAL A 266 8.71 -9.60 -2.67
C VAL A 266 7.38 -10.12 -2.13
N GLY A 267 6.35 -10.10 -2.96
CA GLY A 267 5.08 -10.76 -2.72
C GLY A 267 5.01 -12.01 -3.59
N VAL A 268 5.04 -13.19 -2.99
CA VAL A 268 4.81 -14.45 -3.74
C VAL A 268 3.32 -14.70 -3.78
N VAL A 269 2.74 -14.73 -4.98
CA VAL A 269 1.30 -14.69 -5.19
C VAL A 269 0.82 -15.85 -6.05
N ARG A 270 -0.36 -16.38 -5.73
CA ARG A 270 -1.22 -17.14 -6.64
C ARG A 270 -2.61 -16.51 -6.62
N ALA A 271 -2.96 -15.76 -7.65
CA ALA A 271 -4.30 -15.21 -7.81
C ALA A 271 -5.21 -16.22 -8.52
N THR A 272 -6.46 -16.28 -8.09
CA THR A 272 -7.50 -17.14 -8.68
C THR A 272 -8.74 -16.30 -9.01
N GLY A 273 -9.73 -16.88 -9.68
CA GLY A 273 -10.94 -16.16 -10.06
C GLY A 273 -11.78 -15.70 -8.86
N GLY A 274 -11.75 -16.43 -7.75
CA GLY A 274 -12.53 -16.14 -6.53
C GLY A 274 -11.70 -15.86 -5.27
N GLY A 275 -10.37 -15.72 -5.38
CA GLY A 275 -9.50 -15.77 -4.20
C GLY A 275 -8.02 -15.59 -4.51
N GLY A 276 -7.19 -16.09 -3.60
CA GLY A 276 -5.74 -16.16 -3.83
C GLY A 276 -4.92 -16.54 -2.62
N ILE A 277 -3.62 -16.65 -2.85
CA ILE A 277 -2.56 -16.82 -1.85
C ILE A 277 -1.61 -15.64 -1.99
N LEU A 278 -1.21 -15.05 -0.87
CA LEU A 278 -0.19 -14.00 -0.80
C LEU A 278 0.80 -14.32 0.32
N PHE A 279 2.08 -14.46 -0.04
CA PHE A 279 3.16 -14.66 0.91
C PHE A 279 4.20 -13.52 0.81
N PRO A 280 4.05 -12.48 1.64
CA PRO A 280 5.00 -11.37 1.75
C PRO A 280 6.33 -11.82 2.35
N LEU A 281 7.43 -11.56 1.65
CA LEU A 281 8.78 -11.92 2.09
C LEU A 281 9.76 -10.77 1.87
N ILE A 282 10.72 -10.68 2.77
CA ILE A 282 11.93 -9.88 2.66
C ILE A 282 13.06 -10.88 2.40
N LEU A 283 13.66 -10.81 1.22
CA LEU A 283 14.84 -11.58 0.87
C LEU A 283 16.06 -10.81 1.33
N ARG A 284 16.83 -11.39 2.25
CA ARG A 284 18.05 -10.82 2.81
C ARG A 284 19.24 -11.48 2.15
N PRO A 285 20.09 -10.74 1.43
CA PRO A 285 21.23 -11.33 0.75
C PRO A 285 22.22 -11.86 1.79
N LEU A 286 22.75 -13.06 1.55
CA LEU A 286 23.81 -13.63 2.38
C LEU A 286 25.15 -12.91 2.14
N ALA A 287 25.38 -12.40 0.93
CA ALA A 287 26.56 -11.58 0.61
C ALA A 287 26.72 -10.34 1.53
N ALA A 288 25.62 -9.83 2.09
CA ALA A 288 25.63 -8.61 2.91
C ALA A 288 26.02 -8.85 4.38
N VAL A 289 26.16 -10.11 4.84
CA VAL A 289 26.64 -10.39 6.20
C VAL A 289 28.15 -10.60 6.22
N PRO A 290 28.88 -10.00 7.18
CA PRO A 290 30.35 -10.04 7.20
C PRO A 290 30.97 -11.43 7.22
N TRP A 291 30.26 -12.41 7.79
CA TRP A 291 30.76 -13.77 8.01
C TRP A 291 30.41 -14.75 6.88
N ALA A 292 29.48 -14.43 5.99
CA ALA A 292 29.11 -15.36 4.92
C ALA A 292 30.11 -15.38 3.77
N GLY A 293 31.00 -14.39 3.65
CA GLY A 293 31.95 -14.25 2.55
C GLY A 293 31.34 -13.61 1.30
N GLY A 294 32.11 -12.74 0.62
CA GLY A 294 31.63 -11.98 -0.54
C GLY A 294 31.36 -12.81 -1.80
N ASP A 295 31.71 -14.10 -1.79
CA ASP A 295 31.43 -15.08 -2.84
C ASP A 295 30.02 -15.71 -2.73
N GLU A 296 29.35 -15.59 -1.57
CA GLU A 296 28.03 -16.18 -1.35
C GLU A 296 26.94 -15.39 -2.09
N GLN A 297 26.17 -16.06 -2.94
CA GLN A 297 25.15 -15.43 -3.79
C GLN A 297 23.71 -15.82 -3.41
N GLY A 298 23.53 -16.54 -2.31
CA GLY A 298 22.22 -16.93 -1.82
C GLY A 298 21.50 -15.88 -0.98
N TRP A 299 20.29 -16.25 -0.56
CA TRP A 299 19.41 -15.43 0.28
C TRP A 299 18.90 -16.23 1.46
N ASP A 300 18.42 -15.54 2.47
CA ASP A 300 17.39 -16.08 3.34
C ASP A 300 16.14 -15.21 3.29
N ALA A 301 14.97 -15.81 3.48
CA ALA A 301 13.70 -15.14 3.38
C ALA A 301 13.05 -14.99 4.76
N VAL A 302 12.44 -13.84 5.02
CA VAL A 302 11.75 -13.58 6.28
C VAL A 302 10.48 -12.77 6.06
N THR A 303 9.40 -13.05 6.78
CA THR A 303 8.24 -12.12 6.79
C THR A 303 8.60 -10.84 7.55
N ALA A 304 7.91 -9.73 7.27
CA ALA A 304 8.02 -8.53 8.09
C ALA A 304 7.72 -8.79 9.58
N TYR A 305 8.15 -7.87 10.45
CA TYR A 305 7.79 -7.93 11.86
C TYR A 305 6.27 -7.78 12.05
N GLY A 306 5.70 -8.46 13.05
CA GLY A 306 4.26 -8.57 13.26
C GLY A 306 3.74 -9.95 12.89
N TYR A 307 2.54 -10.02 12.33
CA TYR A 307 1.79 -11.26 12.10
C TYR A 307 1.63 -11.47 10.59
N GLY A 308 2.59 -12.13 9.97
CA GLY A 308 2.71 -12.33 8.53
C GLY A 308 1.96 -13.55 8.00
N GLY A 309 2.23 -13.86 6.73
CA GLY A 309 1.63 -14.95 5.99
C GLY A 309 2.39 -16.28 6.12
N PRO A 310 2.10 -17.27 5.27
CA PRO A 310 1.35 -17.17 4.01
C PRO A 310 -0.16 -16.95 4.22
N PHE A 311 -0.73 -15.94 3.57
CA PHE A 311 -2.16 -15.62 3.62
C PHE A 311 -2.94 -16.29 2.50
N VAL A 312 -4.19 -16.65 2.74
CA VAL A 312 -5.10 -17.24 1.76
C VAL A 312 -6.53 -16.73 1.94
N TRP A 313 -7.24 -16.58 0.83
CA TRP A 313 -8.68 -16.27 0.83
C TRP A 313 -9.39 -16.88 -0.38
N GLY A 314 -10.72 -16.96 -0.27
CA GLY A 314 -11.56 -17.49 -1.34
C GLY A 314 -11.20 -18.93 -1.72
N ASP A 315 -11.13 -19.20 -3.02
CA ASP A 315 -10.73 -20.49 -3.60
C ASP A 315 -9.21 -20.73 -3.59
N GLY A 316 -8.40 -19.80 -3.07
CA GLY A 316 -6.94 -19.93 -3.03
C GLY A 316 -6.45 -21.16 -2.24
N ARG A 317 -7.24 -21.64 -1.26
CA ARG A 317 -6.87 -22.83 -0.48
C ARG A 317 -6.82 -24.10 -1.34
N ALA A 318 -7.60 -24.17 -2.43
CA ALA A 318 -7.54 -25.27 -3.38
C ALA A 318 -6.22 -25.31 -4.18
N GLU A 319 -5.48 -24.20 -4.20
CA GLU A 319 -4.21 -24.06 -4.91
C GLU A 319 -2.99 -24.32 -4.01
N ALA A 320 -3.17 -24.78 -2.77
CA ALA A 320 -2.08 -24.94 -1.79
C ALA A 320 -0.92 -25.80 -2.31
N ASP A 321 -1.21 -27.00 -2.81
CA ASP A 321 -0.18 -27.93 -3.30
C ASP A 321 0.56 -27.37 -4.52
N SER A 322 -0.18 -26.74 -5.43
CA SER A 322 0.40 -26.14 -6.64
C SER A 322 1.28 -24.94 -6.29
N PHE A 323 0.86 -24.12 -5.32
CA PHE A 323 1.61 -22.99 -4.79
C PHE A 323 2.91 -23.45 -4.13
N TRP A 324 2.85 -24.41 -3.19
CA TRP A 324 4.05 -24.85 -2.46
C TRP A 324 5.07 -25.55 -3.35
N LYS A 325 4.61 -26.34 -4.32
CA LYS A 325 5.51 -26.95 -5.31
C LYS A 325 6.27 -25.89 -6.11
N ALA A 326 5.57 -24.86 -6.57
CA ALA A 326 6.18 -23.79 -7.35
C ALA A 326 7.05 -22.85 -6.48
N PHE A 327 6.63 -22.58 -5.24
CA PHE A 327 7.43 -21.85 -4.25
C PHE A 327 8.76 -22.56 -3.95
N SER A 328 8.75 -23.87 -3.77
CA SER A 328 9.98 -24.65 -3.54
C SER A 328 10.93 -24.60 -4.74
N GLY A 329 10.40 -24.74 -5.98
CA GLY A 329 11.19 -24.59 -7.20
C GLY A 329 11.81 -23.19 -7.33
N TRP A 330 11.00 -22.15 -7.11
CA TRP A 330 11.48 -20.76 -7.11
C TRP A 330 12.53 -20.50 -6.02
N ALA A 331 12.34 -21.03 -4.81
CA ALA A 331 13.30 -20.88 -3.72
C ALA A 331 14.65 -21.51 -4.08
N ALA A 332 14.65 -22.69 -4.70
CA ALA A 332 15.86 -23.32 -5.20
C ALA A 332 16.53 -22.49 -6.31
N ASP A 333 15.77 -22.01 -7.30
CA ASP A 333 16.28 -21.19 -8.41
C ASP A 333 16.90 -19.87 -7.93
N GLN A 334 16.30 -19.25 -6.92
CA GLN A 334 16.82 -18.03 -6.29
C GLN A 334 17.94 -18.30 -5.26
N LYS A 335 18.32 -19.56 -5.01
CA LYS A 335 19.29 -19.94 -3.96
C LYS A 335 18.88 -19.41 -2.58
N ILE A 336 17.60 -19.49 -2.25
CA ILE A 336 17.10 -19.21 -0.90
C ILE A 336 17.48 -20.40 -0.02
N VAL A 337 18.26 -20.16 1.03
CA VAL A 337 18.76 -21.21 1.93
C VAL A 337 17.73 -21.56 3.00
N SER A 338 17.03 -20.55 3.54
CA SER A 338 16.03 -20.74 4.59
C SER A 338 14.89 -19.72 4.50
N THR A 339 13.75 -20.05 5.09
CA THR A 339 12.59 -19.16 5.25
C THR A 339 12.11 -19.15 6.69
N PHE A 340 11.99 -17.96 7.27
CA PHE A 340 11.40 -17.71 8.59
C PHE A 340 10.09 -16.93 8.45
N ALA A 341 8.97 -17.52 8.86
CA ALA A 341 7.67 -16.88 8.76
C ALA A 341 7.09 -16.60 10.15
N ARG A 342 6.73 -15.35 10.43
CA ARG A 342 5.89 -14.98 11.57
C ARG A 342 4.45 -15.19 11.12
N LEU A 343 3.73 -16.13 11.71
CA LEU A 343 2.40 -16.52 11.23
C LEU A 343 1.29 -15.66 11.87
N SER A 344 0.25 -15.37 11.10
CA SER A 344 -0.96 -14.68 11.59
C SER A 344 -1.52 -15.33 12.86
N LEU A 345 -2.05 -14.51 13.77
CA LEU A 345 -2.79 -14.98 14.95
C LEU A 345 -4.17 -15.53 14.59
N PHE A 346 -4.60 -15.39 13.33
CA PHE A 346 -5.91 -15.79 12.85
C PHE A 346 -5.77 -16.94 11.84
N PRO A 347 -5.85 -18.21 12.30
CA PRO A 347 -5.60 -19.38 11.45
C PRO A 347 -6.48 -19.46 10.20
N GLY A 348 -7.69 -18.90 10.25
CA GLY A 348 -8.59 -18.85 9.08
C GLY A 348 -8.01 -18.09 7.88
N GLN A 349 -7.06 -17.17 8.11
CA GLN A 349 -6.36 -16.42 7.07
C GLN A 349 -5.11 -17.14 6.55
N LEU A 350 -4.64 -18.20 7.21
CA LEU A 350 -3.38 -18.85 6.87
C LEU A 350 -3.58 -20.00 5.89
N LEU A 351 -2.67 -20.08 4.93
CA LEU A 351 -2.48 -21.27 4.12
C LEU A 351 -1.77 -22.33 4.96
N ASP A 352 -2.23 -23.57 4.88
CA ASP A 352 -1.51 -24.70 5.49
C ASP A 352 -0.11 -24.78 4.88
N THR A 353 0.91 -24.87 5.73
CA THR A 353 2.30 -24.69 5.33
C THR A 353 3.13 -25.96 5.57
N PRO A 354 4.05 -26.32 4.66
CA PRO A 354 5.01 -27.41 4.87
C PRO A 354 6.15 -27.02 5.82
N MET A 355 6.22 -25.74 6.24
CA MET A 355 7.22 -25.27 7.20
C MET A 355 7.00 -25.90 8.59
N GLU A 356 8.08 -26.22 9.29
CA GLU A 356 8.01 -26.61 10.70
C GLU A 356 7.44 -25.45 11.50
N THR A 357 6.29 -25.67 12.13
CA THR A 357 5.59 -24.63 12.89
C THR A 357 5.79 -24.85 14.39
N VAL A 358 6.31 -23.84 15.07
CA VAL A 358 6.53 -23.86 16.53
C VAL A 358 5.81 -22.70 17.19
N VAL A 359 5.33 -22.92 18.41
CA VAL A 359 4.82 -21.83 19.27
C VAL A 359 6.02 -21.03 19.77
N ASP A 360 6.02 -19.72 19.51
CA ASP A 360 7.09 -18.80 19.89
C ASP A 360 6.79 -18.12 21.23
N ARG A 361 5.57 -17.59 21.38
CA ARG A 361 5.08 -16.95 22.62
C ARG A 361 3.56 -16.86 22.64
N SER A 362 2.97 -16.49 23.77
CA SER A 362 1.56 -16.13 23.85
C SER A 362 1.31 -14.63 23.63
N ASN A 363 0.23 -14.33 22.91
CA ASN A 363 -0.29 -12.99 22.69
C ASN A 363 -1.66 -12.84 23.34
N VAL A 364 -2.07 -11.58 23.54
CA VAL A 364 -3.42 -11.25 24.01
C VAL A 364 -4.22 -10.60 22.88
N VAL A 365 -5.38 -11.17 22.59
CA VAL A 365 -6.34 -10.68 21.59
C VAL A 365 -7.66 -10.39 22.28
N ARG A 366 -8.11 -9.12 22.22
CA ARG A 366 -9.42 -8.72 22.71
C ARG A 366 -10.47 -8.85 21.61
N SER A 367 -11.48 -9.70 21.82
CA SER A 367 -12.68 -9.68 20.98
C SER A 367 -13.44 -8.37 21.15
N LEU A 368 -13.86 -7.78 20.03
CA LEU A 368 -14.64 -6.55 19.97
C LEU A 368 -16.12 -6.81 19.63
N GLN A 369 -16.52 -8.07 19.56
CA GLN A 369 -17.89 -8.48 19.21
C GLN A 369 -18.85 -8.48 20.41
N LEU A 370 -18.36 -8.21 21.62
CA LEU A 370 -19.19 -8.09 22.81
C LEU A 370 -19.94 -6.76 22.81
N GLU A 371 -21.19 -6.79 23.27
CA GLU A 371 -21.94 -5.58 23.62
C GLU A 371 -21.20 -4.75 24.66
N GLU A 372 -21.36 -3.43 24.63
CA GLU A 372 -20.55 -2.49 25.42
C GLU A 372 -20.54 -2.80 26.93
N SER A 373 -21.70 -3.09 27.51
CA SER A 373 -21.82 -3.42 28.93
C SER A 373 -21.16 -4.75 29.28
N ALA A 374 -21.28 -5.76 28.40
CA ALA A 374 -20.61 -7.05 28.56
C ALA A 374 -19.09 -6.90 28.42
N LEU A 375 -18.64 -6.10 27.45
CA LEU A 375 -17.24 -5.78 27.20
C LEU A 375 -16.62 -5.14 28.44
N TRP A 376 -17.28 -4.13 29.00
CA TRP A 376 -16.85 -3.43 30.21
C TRP A 376 -16.75 -4.36 31.43
N MET A 377 -17.74 -5.24 31.60
CA MET A 377 -17.78 -6.19 32.71
C MET A 377 -16.75 -7.32 32.58
N ASP A 378 -16.36 -7.67 31.36
CA ASP A 378 -15.33 -8.68 31.08
C ASP A 378 -13.91 -8.20 31.44
N TYR A 379 -13.65 -6.89 31.45
CA TYR A 379 -12.37 -6.38 31.97
C TYR A 379 -12.09 -6.85 33.41
N ALA A 380 -10.81 -6.95 33.78
CA ALA A 380 -10.47 -7.10 35.19
C ALA A 380 -10.92 -5.87 35.99
N HIS A 381 -11.34 -6.06 37.23
CA HIS A 381 -11.78 -4.95 38.11
C HIS A 381 -10.76 -3.81 38.20
N LYS A 382 -9.46 -4.13 38.21
CA LYS A 382 -8.37 -3.15 38.24
C LYS A 382 -8.37 -2.23 37.00
N VAL A 383 -8.65 -2.76 35.81
CA VAL A 383 -8.71 -1.98 34.57
C VAL A 383 -9.88 -1.00 34.63
N ARG A 384 -11.09 -1.47 34.97
CA ARG A 384 -12.26 -0.59 35.16
C ARG A 384 -11.98 0.54 36.15
N LYS A 385 -11.38 0.21 37.30
CA LYS A 385 -10.99 1.19 38.32
C LYS A 385 -10.00 2.23 37.77
N ASN A 386 -8.99 1.80 37.02
CA ASN A 386 -8.00 2.70 36.43
C ASN A 386 -8.60 3.60 35.35
N VAL A 387 -9.43 3.06 34.47
CA VAL A 387 -10.14 3.83 33.44
C VAL A 387 -11.03 4.91 34.07
N ASN A 388 -11.83 4.54 35.07
CA ASN A 388 -12.68 5.50 35.78
C ASN A 388 -11.86 6.56 36.50
N LYS A 389 -10.72 6.17 37.11
CA LYS A 389 -9.80 7.13 37.73
C LYS A 389 -9.22 8.12 36.72
N ALA A 390 -8.81 7.65 35.54
CA ALA A 390 -8.29 8.51 34.49
C ALA A 390 -9.33 9.53 34.03
N LYS A 391 -10.57 9.08 33.79
CA LYS A 391 -11.71 9.95 33.46
C LYS A 391 -11.98 10.99 34.57
N GLN A 392 -11.95 10.58 35.84
CA GLN A 392 -12.15 11.47 36.99
C GLN A 392 -11.05 12.53 37.16
N LEU A 393 -9.82 12.20 36.76
CA LEU A 393 -8.68 13.12 36.79
C LEU A 393 -8.59 13.99 35.53
N GLY A 394 -9.59 13.97 34.65
CA GLY A 394 -9.65 14.84 33.47
C GLY A 394 -8.78 14.39 32.30
N VAL A 395 -8.40 13.11 32.23
CA VAL A 395 -7.70 12.58 31.06
C VAL A 395 -8.70 12.44 29.90
N GLU A 396 -8.41 13.09 28.78
CA GLU A 396 -9.19 13.02 27.54
C GLU A 396 -8.45 12.20 26.48
N ILE A 397 -9.18 11.57 25.56
CA ILE A 397 -8.57 10.84 24.45
C ILE A 397 -8.82 11.60 23.15
N ARG A 398 -7.75 11.84 22.40
CA ARG A 398 -7.77 12.41 21.05
C ARG A 398 -7.27 11.40 20.03
N MET A 399 -8.02 11.24 18.95
CA MET A 399 -7.63 10.42 17.80
C MET A 399 -6.93 11.30 16.77
N ASP A 400 -5.86 10.79 16.17
CA ASP A 400 -5.08 11.47 15.14
C ASP A 400 -4.86 10.52 13.94
N PRO A 401 -5.79 10.50 12.98
CA PRO A 401 -5.73 9.62 11.80
C PRO A 401 -4.66 10.03 10.79
N GLU A 402 -4.21 11.29 10.81
CA GLU A 402 -3.25 11.83 9.85
C GLU A 402 -1.82 11.88 10.42
N GLY A 403 -1.65 11.66 11.72
CA GLY A 403 -0.35 11.75 12.40
C GLY A 403 0.14 13.20 12.55
N ALA A 404 -0.77 14.16 12.70
CA ALA A 404 -0.47 15.58 12.87
C ALA A 404 0.41 15.85 14.11
N ASP A 405 0.35 14.99 15.13
CA ASP A 405 1.11 15.13 16.38
C ASP A 405 2.32 14.19 16.48
N LEU A 406 2.94 13.86 15.34
CA LEU A 406 4.11 12.98 15.29
C LEU A 406 5.24 13.41 16.25
N ASP A 407 5.51 14.71 16.38
CA ASP A 407 6.54 15.21 17.30
C ASP A 407 6.20 14.92 18.76
N ALA A 408 4.94 15.02 19.15
CA ALA A 408 4.51 14.67 20.50
C ALA A 408 4.59 13.16 20.74
N PHE A 409 4.23 12.36 19.73
CA PHE A 409 4.40 10.92 19.78
C PHE A 409 5.87 10.53 19.99
N LEU A 410 6.79 11.07 19.16
CA LEU A 410 8.21 10.74 19.21
C LEU A 410 8.84 11.07 20.56
N ARG A 411 8.55 12.26 21.13
CA ARG A 411 9.05 12.64 22.46
C ARG A 411 8.65 11.62 23.55
N ILE A 412 7.41 11.14 23.52
CA ILE A 412 6.90 10.19 24.53
C ILE A 412 7.46 8.78 24.27
N TYR A 413 7.58 8.39 23.01
CA TYR A 413 8.15 7.12 22.58
C TYR A 413 9.63 7.02 23.00
N GLU A 414 10.44 8.01 22.66
CA GLU A 414 11.86 8.13 23.06
C GLU A 414 12.02 8.09 24.58
N SER A 415 11.31 8.94 25.31
CA SER A 415 11.33 8.95 26.79
C SER A 415 10.94 7.59 27.40
N THR A 416 10.03 6.85 26.75
CA THR A 416 9.63 5.51 27.22
C THR A 416 10.73 4.47 27.00
N LEU A 417 11.48 4.57 25.90
CA LEU A 417 12.60 3.68 25.60
C LEU A 417 13.80 3.94 26.52
N ASP A 418 14.18 5.22 26.71
CA ASP A 418 15.28 5.62 27.60
C ASP A 418 15.08 5.06 29.02
N ARG A 419 13.85 5.19 29.54
CA ARG A 419 13.50 4.69 30.87
C ARG A 419 13.56 3.16 31.00
N ARG A 420 13.40 2.44 29.89
CA ARG A 420 13.37 0.96 29.86
C ARG A 420 14.74 0.35 29.56
N ASP A 421 15.78 1.16 29.37
CA ASP A 421 17.13 0.71 28.98
C ASP A 421 17.06 -0.24 27.76
N ALA A 422 16.18 0.10 26.81
CA ALA A 422 15.98 -0.72 25.62
C ALA A 422 17.21 -0.63 24.72
N SER A 423 17.72 -1.76 24.24
CA SER A 423 18.89 -1.78 23.36
C SER A 423 18.63 -1.02 22.05
N ASP A 424 19.69 -0.43 21.46
CA ASP A 424 19.65 0.39 20.24
C ASP A 424 18.88 -0.27 19.06
N GLY A 425 18.80 -1.60 19.04
CA GLY A 425 18.06 -2.37 18.03
C GLY A 425 16.53 -2.28 18.10
N TYR A 426 15.95 -1.67 19.14
CA TYR A 426 14.50 -1.44 19.29
C TYR A 426 14.06 -0.01 18.95
N PHE A 427 15.01 0.86 18.57
CA PHE A 427 14.73 2.25 18.25
C PHE A 427 14.35 2.42 16.77
N PHE A 428 13.12 2.84 16.51
CA PHE A 428 12.72 3.33 15.19
C PHE A 428 13.00 4.83 15.10
N GLY A 429 13.81 5.25 14.12
CA GLY A 429 14.05 6.66 13.86
C GLY A 429 12.84 7.35 13.22
N ARG A 430 12.80 8.68 13.24
CA ARG A 430 11.73 9.51 12.64
C ARG A 430 11.31 9.07 11.23
N ALA A 431 12.28 8.77 10.36
CA ALA A 431 12.02 8.37 8.96
C ALA A 431 11.14 7.10 8.83
N PHE A 432 11.19 6.21 9.82
CA PHE A 432 10.32 5.03 9.88
C PHE A 432 8.85 5.46 10.03
N PHE A 433 8.57 6.37 10.97
CA PHE A 433 7.21 6.87 11.21
C PHE A 433 6.70 7.73 10.07
N GLU A 434 7.54 8.61 9.50
CA GLU A 434 7.18 9.40 8.32
C GLU A 434 6.80 8.50 7.13
N SER A 435 7.43 7.33 7.01
CA SER A 435 7.06 6.34 5.99
C SER A 435 5.71 5.69 6.26
N ILE A 436 5.34 5.46 7.53
CA ILE A 436 3.97 5.03 7.90
C ILE A 436 2.95 6.10 7.48
N LEU A 437 3.18 7.37 7.83
CA LEU A 437 2.26 8.46 7.52
C LEU A 437 2.07 8.66 6.01
N ARG A 438 3.15 8.49 5.24
CA ARG A 438 3.15 8.67 3.78
C ARG A 438 2.53 7.48 3.05
N ASP A 439 2.95 6.26 3.38
CA ASP A 439 2.73 5.07 2.53
C ASP A 439 1.67 4.10 3.09
N LEU A 440 1.19 4.29 4.32
CA LEU A 440 0.17 3.45 4.97
C LEU A 440 -1.08 4.24 5.39
N LYS A 441 -1.43 5.30 4.65
CA LYS A 441 -2.64 6.09 4.90
C LYS A 441 -3.88 5.21 5.02
N GLY A 442 -4.65 5.44 6.09
CA GLY A 442 -5.84 4.65 6.44
C GLY A 442 -5.54 3.34 7.18
N GLN A 443 -4.27 2.91 7.24
CA GLN A 443 -3.86 1.63 7.87
C GLN A 443 -3.15 1.84 9.21
N PHE A 444 -3.20 3.04 9.75
CA PHE A 444 -2.78 3.38 11.10
C PHE A 444 -3.75 4.36 11.75
N MET A 445 -3.65 4.49 13.07
CA MET A 445 -4.34 5.50 13.87
C MET A 445 -3.48 5.80 15.09
N PHE A 446 -3.23 7.08 15.37
CA PHE A 446 -2.67 7.48 16.66
C PHE A 446 -3.81 7.77 17.64
N PHE A 447 -3.61 7.34 18.88
CA PHE A 447 -4.42 7.74 20.02
C PHE A 447 -3.52 8.47 21.00
N HIS A 448 -3.99 9.61 21.50
CA HIS A 448 -3.30 10.46 22.46
C HIS A 448 -4.16 10.65 23.70
N ALA A 449 -3.61 10.37 24.88
CA ALA A 449 -4.20 10.78 26.14
C ALA A 449 -3.71 12.19 26.48
N VAL A 450 -4.63 13.11 26.68
CA VAL A 450 -4.39 14.51 26.98
C VAL A 450 -4.76 14.77 28.44
N LEU A 451 -3.87 15.39 29.20
CA LEU A 451 -4.11 15.84 30.58
C LEU A 451 -3.58 17.27 30.70
N ASP A 452 -4.40 18.17 31.24
CA ASP A 452 -4.08 19.59 31.38
C ASP A 452 -3.58 20.25 30.07
N GLY A 453 -4.18 19.85 28.94
CA GLY A 453 -3.84 20.35 27.61
C GLY A 453 -2.57 19.77 26.99
N GLN A 454 -1.89 18.83 27.65
CA GLN A 454 -0.67 18.19 27.14
C GLN A 454 -0.89 16.72 26.80
N ILE A 455 -0.30 16.24 25.71
CA ILE A 455 -0.28 14.81 25.40
C ILE A 455 0.69 14.13 26.38
N VAL A 456 0.17 13.21 27.20
CA VAL A 456 0.93 12.52 28.26
C VAL A 456 1.08 11.02 28.02
N SER A 457 0.27 10.44 27.12
CA SER A 457 0.38 9.06 26.68
C SER A 457 -0.02 8.96 25.22
N THR A 458 0.57 8.01 24.51
CA THR A 458 0.23 7.77 23.10
C THR A 458 0.34 6.30 22.71
N GLU A 459 -0.43 5.91 21.70
CA GLU A 459 -0.40 4.59 21.10
C GLU A 459 -0.65 4.72 19.59
N LEU A 460 0.31 4.24 18.81
CA LEU A 460 0.19 3.97 17.39
C LEU A 460 -0.44 2.58 17.22
N VAL A 461 -1.62 2.56 16.61
CA VAL A 461 -2.38 1.37 16.30
C VAL A 461 -2.31 1.12 14.80
N LEU A 462 -1.95 -0.09 14.38
CA LEU A 462 -2.09 -0.48 12.97
C LEU A 462 -3.50 -1.03 12.73
N VAL A 463 -4.04 -0.75 11.56
CA VAL A 463 -5.45 -0.99 11.22
C VAL A 463 -5.54 -1.86 9.96
N SER A 464 -6.10 -3.06 10.10
CA SER A 464 -6.58 -3.88 8.97
C SER A 464 -8.09 -3.79 8.85
N GLU A 465 -8.70 -4.54 7.92
CA GLU A 465 -10.15 -4.50 7.77
C GLU A 465 -10.87 -4.94 9.05
N ARG A 466 -10.42 -6.06 9.61
CA ARG A 466 -11.07 -6.70 10.75
C ARG A 466 -10.33 -6.51 12.07
N HIS A 467 -9.03 -6.22 12.04
CA HIS A 467 -8.18 -6.31 13.22
C HIS A 467 -7.43 -5.01 13.48
N LEU A 468 -7.28 -4.71 14.76
CA LEU A 468 -6.44 -3.62 15.25
C LEU A 468 -5.21 -4.21 15.93
N TYR A 469 -4.08 -3.54 15.84
CA TYR A 469 -2.83 -4.00 16.43
C TYR A 469 -2.18 -2.90 17.25
N SER A 470 -2.01 -3.16 18.55
CA SER A 470 -1.17 -2.33 19.41
C SER A 470 0.27 -2.46 18.91
N PHE A 471 0.80 -1.38 18.32
CA PHE A 471 2.09 -1.45 17.65
C PHE A 471 3.18 -0.80 18.50
N LEU A 472 3.12 0.52 18.69
CA LEU A 472 4.11 1.27 19.46
C LEU A 472 3.40 2.31 20.31
N GLY A 473 3.96 2.64 21.46
CA GLY A 473 3.35 3.63 22.34
C GLY A 473 4.18 3.87 23.58
N GLY A 474 3.75 4.86 24.35
CA GLY A 474 4.48 5.29 25.53
C GLY A 474 3.64 6.16 26.44
N THR A 475 4.17 6.38 27.63
CA THR A 475 3.54 7.22 28.65
C THR A 475 4.63 7.94 29.45
N LEU A 476 4.45 9.24 29.64
CA LEU A 476 5.30 10.07 30.49
C LEU A 476 5.19 9.62 31.96
N ALA A 477 6.32 9.58 32.67
CA ALA A 477 6.39 9.01 34.02
C ALA A 477 5.55 9.80 35.03
N GLU A 478 5.60 11.12 34.90
CA GLU A 478 4.84 12.10 35.67
C GLU A 478 3.33 11.85 35.58
N ALA A 479 2.83 11.30 34.47
CA ALA A 479 1.40 11.03 34.26
C ALA A 479 0.94 9.63 34.73
N PHE A 480 1.83 8.78 35.25
CA PHE A 480 1.47 7.42 35.67
C PHE A 480 0.39 7.38 36.75
N HIS A 481 0.38 8.39 37.62
CA HIS A 481 -0.61 8.52 38.69
C HIS A 481 -2.05 8.66 38.15
N ALA A 482 -2.21 9.25 36.96
CA ALA A 482 -3.47 9.48 36.28
C ALA A 482 -3.98 8.28 35.47
N ARG A 483 -3.18 7.21 35.33
CA ARG A 483 -3.52 5.98 34.58
C ARG A 483 -3.96 6.20 33.11
N PRO A 484 -3.30 7.06 32.33
CA PRO A 484 -3.74 7.40 30.97
C PRO A 484 -3.71 6.20 30.01
N ASN A 485 -2.75 5.27 30.15
CA ASN A 485 -2.60 4.12 29.27
C ASN A 485 -3.80 3.14 29.33
N ASP A 486 -4.42 2.96 30.50
CA ASP A 486 -5.59 2.10 30.64
C ASP A 486 -6.81 2.70 29.92
N LEU A 487 -7.00 4.02 30.05
CA LEU A 487 -8.05 4.75 29.31
C LEU A 487 -7.78 4.74 27.81
N LEU A 488 -6.53 4.91 27.40
CA LEU A 488 -6.11 4.89 26.00
C LEU A 488 -6.50 3.56 25.32
N LYS A 489 -6.15 2.42 25.94
CA LYS A 489 -6.51 1.08 25.44
C LYS A 489 -8.01 0.86 25.39
N HIS A 490 -8.71 1.30 26.42
CA HIS A 490 -10.17 1.25 26.43
C HIS A 490 -10.77 2.04 25.27
N ALA A 491 -10.24 3.23 24.95
CA ALA A 491 -10.70 4.04 23.83
C ALA A 491 -10.40 3.39 22.47
N VAL A 492 -9.24 2.74 22.29
CA VAL A 492 -8.96 1.96 21.08
C VAL A 492 -9.97 0.83 20.91
N ILE A 493 -10.31 0.14 22.01
CA ILE A 493 -11.29 -0.95 22.02
C ILE A 493 -12.71 -0.43 21.68
N GLU A 494 -13.12 0.69 22.25
CA GLU A 494 -14.41 1.32 21.94
C GLU A 494 -14.49 1.78 20.48
N TRP A 495 -13.44 2.45 19.99
CA TRP A 495 -13.36 2.87 18.59
C TRP A 495 -13.41 1.69 17.63
N GLY A 496 -12.66 0.62 17.92
CA GLY A 496 -12.70 -0.60 17.12
C GLY A 496 -14.09 -1.22 17.06
N ARG A 497 -14.80 -1.30 18.19
CA ARG A 497 -16.19 -1.78 18.24
C ARG A 497 -17.12 -0.91 17.40
N GLN A 498 -17.05 0.41 17.56
CA GLN A 498 -17.90 1.38 16.86
C GLN A 498 -17.66 1.37 15.34
N THR A 499 -16.44 1.03 14.90
CA THR A 499 -16.06 0.96 13.48
C THR A 499 -16.16 -0.45 12.89
N GLY A 500 -16.78 -1.40 13.61
CA GLY A 500 -17.06 -2.74 13.11
C GLY A 500 -15.85 -3.69 13.06
N LYS A 501 -14.76 -3.37 13.78
CA LYS A 501 -13.60 -4.26 13.93
C LYS A 501 -13.99 -5.48 14.77
N SER A 502 -13.35 -6.61 14.48
CA SER A 502 -13.60 -7.89 15.15
C SER A 502 -12.69 -8.10 16.36
N SER A 503 -11.44 -7.66 16.31
CA SER A 503 -10.51 -7.82 17.43
C SER A 503 -9.44 -6.73 17.53
N PHE A 504 -8.88 -6.60 18.74
CA PHE A 504 -7.70 -5.79 19.03
C PHE A 504 -6.58 -6.66 19.61
N VAL A 505 -5.48 -6.77 18.87
CA VAL A 505 -4.28 -7.50 19.28
C VAL A 505 -3.43 -6.60 20.15
N LEU A 506 -3.41 -6.91 21.45
CA LEU A 506 -2.60 -6.21 22.46
C LEU A 506 -1.13 -6.66 22.43
N GLY A 507 -0.82 -7.76 21.72
CA GLY A 507 0.51 -8.35 21.59
C GLY A 507 0.90 -9.25 22.75
N GLY A 508 2.13 -9.76 22.75
CA GLY A 508 2.67 -10.67 23.77
C GLY A 508 3.46 -9.98 24.89
N GLY A 509 3.98 -10.81 25.81
CA GLY A 509 5.02 -10.45 26.77
C GLY A 509 6.44 -10.68 26.22
N TRP A 510 7.47 -10.29 26.97
CA TRP A 510 8.88 -10.59 26.70
C TRP A 510 9.25 -12.04 27.05
N GLN A 511 8.59 -12.61 28.06
CA GLN A 511 8.70 -14.02 28.48
C GLN A 511 7.31 -14.61 28.67
N GLU A 512 7.18 -15.94 28.68
CA GLU A 512 5.94 -16.61 29.08
C GLU A 512 5.51 -16.09 30.47
N ALA A 513 4.28 -15.57 30.54
CA ALA A 513 3.66 -15.05 31.76
C ALA A 513 4.37 -13.86 32.46
N ASP A 514 5.03 -12.98 31.70
CA ASP A 514 5.59 -11.76 32.29
C ASP A 514 4.51 -10.73 32.75
N GLY A 515 4.93 -9.73 33.52
CA GLY A 515 4.02 -8.70 34.04
C GLY A 515 3.32 -7.88 32.94
N ILE A 516 3.90 -7.80 31.74
CA ILE A 516 3.31 -7.13 30.58
C ILE A 516 2.17 -7.98 30.01
N PHE A 517 2.37 -9.29 29.90
CA PHE A 517 1.34 -10.24 29.46
C PHE A 517 0.16 -10.26 30.43
N THR A 518 0.41 -10.31 31.75
CA THR A 518 -0.65 -10.25 32.76
C THR A 518 -1.43 -8.94 32.70
N TYR A 519 -0.73 -7.81 32.48
CA TYR A 519 -1.40 -6.51 32.28
C TYR A 519 -2.33 -6.52 31.05
N LYS A 520 -1.88 -7.08 29.92
CA LYS A 520 -2.70 -7.17 28.71
C LYS A 520 -3.90 -8.11 28.88
N LEU A 521 -3.71 -9.25 29.55
CA LEU A 521 -4.81 -10.17 29.90
C LEU A 521 -5.87 -9.50 30.77
N ALA A 522 -5.51 -8.49 31.57
CA ALA A 522 -6.50 -7.74 32.35
C ALA A 522 -7.53 -7.00 31.46
N PHE A 523 -7.20 -6.72 30.21
CA PHE A 523 -8.11 -6.19 29.19
C PHE A 523 -8.82 -7.27 28.39
N ALA A 524 -8.41 -8.54 28.46
CA ALA A 524 -9.02 -9.66 27.74
C ALA A 524 -8.73 -10.98 28.48
N PRO A 525 -9.44 -11.29 29.58
CA PRO A 525 -9.06 -12.41 30.46
C PRO A 525 -9.04 -13.78 29.78
N GLN A 526 -9.84 -13.96 28.72
CA GLN A 526 -9.87 -15.18 27.90
C GLN A 526 -9.19 -15.00 26.54
N GLY A 527 -8.41 -13.92 26.37
CA GLY A 527 -7.85 -13.52 25.09
C GLY A 527 -6.48 -14.11 24.76
N ALA A 528 -6.01 -15.12 25.49
CA ALA A 528 -4.71 -15.73 25.21
C ALA A 528 -4.74 -16.49 23.87
N VAL A 529 -3.81 -16.17 22.97
CA VAL A 529 -3.66 -16.81 21.66
C VAL A 529 -2.18 -17.10 21.41
N ASP A 530 -1.86 -18.33 21.00
CA ASP A 530 -0.49 -18.71 20.65
C ASP A 530 -0.04 -18.00 19.38
N PHE A 531 1.09 -17.30 19.47
CA PHE A 531 1.82 -16.82 18.31
C PHE A 531 2.78 -17.91 17.83
N ARG A 532 2.69 -18.25 16.55
CA ARG A 532 3.48 -19.31 15.92
C ARG A 532 4.42 -18.75 14.87
N VAL A 533 5.54 -19.43 14.69
CA VAL A 533 6.51 -19.15 13.63
C VAL A 533 6.73 -20.40 12.79
N GLY A 534 6.88 -20.22 11.49
CA GLY A 534 7.27 -21.25 10.52
C GLY A 534 8.76 -21.19 10.23
N LYS A 535 9.41 -22.35 10.20
CA LYS A 535 10.83 -22.51 9.88
C LYS A 535 10.98 -23.51 8.73
N CYS A 536 11.81 -23.18 7.75
CA CYS A 536 12.12 -24.10 6.66
C CYS A 536 13.55 -23.88 6.17
N VAL A 537 14.29 -24.98 6.03
CA VAL A 537 15.59 -25.04 5.37
C VAL A 537 15.37 -25.62 3.98
N HIS A 538 15.64 -24.82 2.95
CA HIS A 538 15.46 -25.21 1.54
C HIS A 538 16.71 -25.89 0.98
N ASP A 539 17.90 -25.51 1.47
CA ASP A 539 19.19 -26.08 1.10
C ASP A 539 20.01 -26.40 2.35
N ALA A 540 19.98 -27.67 2.77
CA ALA A 540 20.71 -28.14 3.95
C ALA A 540 22.24 -28.00 3.79
N GLY A 541 22.77 -28.23 2.58
CA GLY A 541 24.22 -28.14 2.34
C GLY A 541 24.73 -26.69 2.42
N ALA A 542 23.95 -25.73 1.93
CA ALA A 542 24.23 -24.31 2.13
C ALA A 542 24.05 -23.89 3.59
N TYR A 543 23.01 -24.38 4.27
CA TYR A 543 22.75 -24.07 5.68
C TYR A 543 23.92 -24.49 6.58
N ASP A 544 24.40 -25.73 6.45
CA ASP A 544 25.53 -26.25 7.24
C ASP A 544 26.84 -25.50 6.96
N ARG A 545 27.07 -25.14 5.68
CA ARG A 545 28.22 -24.32 5.29
C ARG A 545 28.19 -22.95 5.97
N LEU A 546 27.03 -22.30 6.03
CA LEU A 546 26.87 -20.99 6.67
C LEU A 546 27.06 -21.06 8.18
N LEU A 547 26.56 -22.11 8.84
CA LEU A 547 26.81 -22.33 10.28
C LEU A 547 28.31 -22.45 10.57
N LYS A 548 29.02 -23.23 9.75
CA LYS A 548 30.48 -23.38 9.87
C LYS A 548 31.19 -22.04 9.67
N ARG A 549 30.87 -21.30 8.60
CA ARG A 549 31.45 -19.97 8.32
C ARG A 549 31.19 -18.99 9.47
N ARG A 550 29.98 -18.98 10.05
CA ARG A 550 29.67 -18.14 11.22
C ARG A 550 30.53 -18.51 12.43
N GLY A 551 30.63 -19.80 12.76
CA GLY A 551 31.45 -20.27 13.88
C GLY A 551 32.93 -19.92 13.73
N GLU A 552 33.49 -20.09 12.53
CA GLU A 552 34.88 -19.70 12.21
C GLU A 552 35.10 -18.18 12.39
N TRP A 553 34.15 -17.34 11.94
CA TRP A 553 34.22 -15.88 12.07
C TRP A 553 34.12 -15.38 13.52
N GLU A 554 33.30 -16.02 14.34
CA GLU A 554 33.18 -15.72 15.78
C GLU A 554 34.43 -16.15 16.55
N SER A 555 34.94 -17.34 16.25
CA SER A 555 36.19 -17.85 16.84
C SER A 555 37.38 -16.95 16.50
N ALA A 556 37.47 -16.45 15.26
CA ALA A 556 38.49 -15.49 14.85
C ALA A 556 38.42 -14.15 15.62
N GLN A 557 37.28 -13.82 16.22
CA GLN A 557 37.10 -12.65 17.08
C GLN A 557 37.22 -12.98 18.58
N GLY A 558 37.63 -14.19 18.93
CA GLY A 558 37.78 -14.64 20.31
C GLY A 558 36.45 -14.86 21.04
N ARG A 559 35.34 -15.03 20.31
CA ARG A 559 34.02 -15.30 20.88
C ARG A 559 33.69 -16.79 20.74
N ASP A 560 33.16 -17.36 21.81
CA ASP A 560 32.59 -18.71 21.79
C ASP A 560 31.15 -18.61 21.28
N TRP A 561 30.89 -19.14 20.09
CA TRP A 561 29.58 -19.12 19.45
C TRP A 561 29.18 -20.53 19.05
N SER A 562 27.94 -20.86 19.39
CA SER A 562 27.27 -22.08 18.93
C SER A 562 25.85 -21.72 18.48
N PRO A 563 25.28 -22.47 17.51
CA PRO A 563 23.86 -22.37 17.20
C PRO A 563 23.05 -22.56 18.47
N LYS A 564 22.32 -21.53 18.90
CA LYS A 564 21.40 -21.61 20.03
C LYS A 564 20.03 -21.95 19.46
N GLY A 565 19.43 -23.08 19.86
CA GLY A 565 18.14 -23.56 19.35
C GLY A 565 16.92 -22.65 19.54
N GLY A 566 17.12 -21.40 19.97
CA GLY A 566 16.10 -20.36 20.12
C GLY A 566 16.08 -19.29 19.01
N PHE A 567 17.00 -19.32 18.03
CA PHE A 567 17.01 -18.34 16.92
C PHE A 567 17.00 -19.05 15.56
N PHE A 568 16.26 -18.51 14.59
CA PHE A 568 16.20 -19.07 13.23
C PHE A 568 16.24 -17.97 12.15
N PRO A 569 17.00 -18.15 11.05
CA PRO A 569 17.96 -19.24 10.85
C PRO A 569 19.14 -19.09 11.80
N GLU A 570 19.66 -20.21 12.30
CA GLU A 570 20.63 -20.20 13.41
C GLU A 570 21.91 -19.43 13.08
N TYR A 571 22.37 -19.45 11.82
CA TYR A 571 23.57 -18.72 11.38
C TYR A 571 23.43 -17.19 11.49
N ARG A 572 22.21 -16.65 11.60
CA ARG A 572 21.92 -15.22 11.81
C ARG A 572 21.88 -14.83 13.29
N GLY A 573 21.90 -15.81 14.21
CA GLY A 573 21.77 -15.61 15.66
C GLY A 573 23.05 -15.21 16.39
#